data_AF-R0LBA2-F1
#
_entry.id   AF-R0LBA2-F1
#
_cell.length_a   1.000
_cell.length_b   1.000
_cell.length_c   1.000
_cell.angle_alpha   90.00
_cell.angle_beta   90.00
_cell.angle_gamma   90.00
#
_symmetry.space_group_name_H-M   'P 1'
#
loop_
_entity.id
_entity.type
_entity.pdbx_description
1 polymer ?
#
loop_
_entity_poly.entity_id
_entity_poly.type
_entity_poly.pdbx_seq_one_letter_code
_entity_poly.pdbx_strand_id
1 'polypeptide(L)' 'QAVPPVGVSKACSSCVRTADVKEACSQCDRFVCESCSRLCSCCNTVTCSLCSVIDYGDVGEQV' A
#
# COMPACT_ATOMS: atom_id res chain seq x y z
N GLN A 1 -31.44 0.37 -17.08
CA GLN A 1 -30.32 -0.24 -16.36
C GLN A 1 -29.55 0.90 -15.70
N ALA A 2 -29.70 1.07 -14.39
CA ALA A 2 -29.04 2.15 -13.66
C ALA A 2 -27.57 1.78 -13.48
N VAL A 3 -26.68 2.54 -14.10
CA VAL A 3 -25.26 2.50 -13.76
C VAL A 3 -25.12 3.14 -12.38
N PRO A 4 -24.51 2.49 -11.38
CA PRO A 4 -24.14 3.24 -10.20
C PRO A 4 -23.07 4.24 -10.64
N PRO A 5 -23.10 5.51 -10.20
CA PRO A 5 -21.88 6.27 -10.13
C PRO A 5 -21.09 5.64 -8.99
N VAL A 6 -20.43 4.51 -9.28
CA VAL A 6 -19.30 4.07 -8.49
C VAL A 6 -18.24 5.14 -8.77
N GLY A 7 -18.34 6.23 -8.01
CA GLY A 7 -17.13 6.88 -7.55
C GLY A 7 -16.32 5.73 -6.99
N VAL A 8 -15.25 5.37 -7.69
CA VAL A 8 -14.35 4.30 -7.27
C VAL A 8 -13.75 4.81 -5.98
N SER A 9 -14.44 4.56 -4.86
CA SER A 9 -13.96 4.85 -3.53
C SER A 9 -12.71 4.00 -3.40
N LYS A 10 -11.56 4.63 -3.60
CA LYS A 10 -10.28 3.96 -3.48
C LYS A 10 -10.11 3.70 -1.98
N ALA A 11 -10.58 2.54 -1.53
CA ALA A 11 -10.43 2.13 -0.15
C ALA A 11 -8.99 1.66 0.06
N CYS A 12 -8.44 1.96 1.23
CA CYS A 12 -7.18 1.39 1.67
C CYS A 12 -7.28 -0.13 1.67
N SER A 13 -6.42 -0.80 0.93
CA SER A 13 -6.47 -2.26 0.85
C SER A 13 -6.05 -2.98 2.13
N SER A 14 -5.39 -2.27 3.05
CA SER A 14 -5.00 -2.82 4.35
C SER A 14 -6.11 -2.68 5.39
N CYS A 15 -6.68 -1.48 5.57
CA CYS A 15 -7.67 -1.24 6.61
C CYS A 15 -9.12 -1.18 6.13
N VAL A 16 -9.35 -1.09 4.80
CA VAL A 16 -10.64 -0.96 4.08
C VAL A 16 -11.59 0.16 4.54
N ARG A 17 -11.27 0.87 5.62
CA ARG A 17 -12.09 1.92 6.24
C ARG A 17 -11.86 3.30 5.62
N THR A 18 -10.61 3.62 5.29
CA THR A 18 -10.24 4.93 4.75
C THR A 18 -10.39 4.90 3.23
N ALA A 19 -11.34 5.68 2.71
CA ALA A 19 -11.57 5.85 1.26
C ALA A 19 -10.79 7.04 0.65
N ASP A 20 -10.00 7.74 1.46
CA ASP A 20 -9.11 8.83 1.03
C ASP A 20 -7.67 8.31 0.93
N VAL A 21 -7.42 7.48 -0.07
CA VAL A 21 -6.07 7.00 -0.40
C VAL A 21 -5.50 7.89 -1.50
N LYS A 22 -4.40 8.58 -1.19
CA LYS A 22 -3.69 9.41 -2.16
C LYS A 22 -2.68 8.60 -2.98
N GLU A 23 -2.03 7.62 -2.36
CA GLU A 23 -0.85 6.97 -2.92
C GLU A 23 -1.03 5.45 -3.07
N ALA A 24 -0.38 4.88 -4.09
CA ALA A 24 -0.31 3.44 -4.33
C ALA A 24 1.05 2.89 -3.90
N CYS A 25 1.08 1.67 -3.37
CA CYS A 25 2.33 1.01 -3.05
C CYS A 25 3.13 0.70 -4.32
N SER A 26 4.39 1.13 -4.41
CA SER A 26 5.25 0.92 -5.58
C SER A 26 5.63 -0.54 -5.87
N GLN A 27 5.34 -1.47 -4.95
CA GLN A 27 5.68 -2.90 -5.10
C GLN A 27 4.48 -3.76 -5.52
N CYS A 28 3.27 -3.40 -5.11
CA CYS A 28 2.06 -4.20 -5.38
C CYS A 28 0.93 -3.39 -6.02
N ASP A 29 1.20 -2.12 -6.36
CA ASP A 29 0.29 -1.13 -6.94
C ASP A 29 -1.04 -0.97 -6.18
N ARG A 30 -1.02 -1.31 -4.90
CA ARG A 30 -2.22 -1.37 -4.07
C ARG A 30 -2.39 -0.08 -3.29
N PHE A 31 -3.57 0.52 -3.40
CA PHE A 31 -3.87 1.77 -2.71
C PHE A 31 -3.90 1.61 -1.19
N VAL A 32 -3.23 2.53 -0.49
CA VAL A 32 -3.17 2.56 0.98
C VAL A 32 -3.36 3.96 1.51
N CYS A 33 -3.97 4.10 2.69
CA CYS A 33 -4.07 5.39 3.38
C CYS A 33 -2.74 5.76 4.02
N GLU A 34 -2.57 7.04 4.39
CA GLU A 34 -1.33 7.56 4.99
C GLU A 34 -0.86 6.71 6.19
N SER A 35 -1.79 6.25 7.04
CA SER A 35 -1.46 5.39 8.19
C SER A 35 -1.04 3.96 7.83
N CYS A 36 -1.49 3.45 6.67
CA CYS A 36 -1.09 2.13 6.15
C CYS A 36 0.03 2.22 5.12
N SER A 37 0.44 3.44 4.76
CA SER A 37 1.55 3.74 3.88
C SER A 37 2.82 3.92 4.71
N ARG A 38 3.95 3.46 4.17
CA ARG A 38 5.28 3.64 4.74
C ARG A 38 6.23 4.07 3.64
N LEU A 39 7.19 4.91 3.98
CA LEU A 39 8.24 5.30 3.04
C LEU A 39 9.38 4.29 3.13
N CYS A 40 9.78 3.72 1.99
CA CYS A 40 10.96 2.87 1.95
C CYS A 40 12.21 3.72 2.17
N SER A 41 13.02 3.42 3.18
CA SER A 41 14.25 4.17 3.48
C SER A 41 15.31 4.05 2.37
N CYS A 42 15.25 3.00 1.55
CA CYS A 42 16.25 2.74 0.51
C CYS A 42 16.02 3.57 -0.77
N CYS A 43 14.76 3.66 -1.21
CA CYS A 43 14.40 4.31 -2.48
C CYS A 43 13.40 5.47 -2.32
N ASN A 44 13.03 5.80 -1.08
CA ASN A 44 12.12 6.88 -0.73
C ASN A 44 10.76 6.80 -1.45
N THR A 45 10.28 5.58 -1.75
CA THR A 45 8.99 5.33 -2.39
C THR A 45 7.94 4.85 -1.39
N VAL A 46 6.66 5.08 -1.71
CA VAL A 46 5.54 4.64 -0.87
C VAL A 46 5.36 3.13 -0.99
N THR A 47 5.32 2.46 0.15
CA THR A 47 5.08 1.03 0.30
C THR A 47 3.95 0.78 1.28
N CYS A 48 3.17 -0.29 1.13
CA CYS A 48 2.19 -0.67 2.14
C CYS A 48 2.89 -1.33 3.33
N SER A 49 2.24 -1.36 4.49
CA SER A 49 2.77 -2.03 5.69
C SER A 49 3.20 -3.50 5.47
N LEU A 50 2.67 -4.20 4.46
CA LEU A 50 3.12 -5.54 4.11
C LEU A 50 4.43 -5.50 3.29
N CYS A 51 4.46 -4.71 2.22
CA CYS A 51 5.62 -4.56 1.35
C CYS A 51 6.79 -3.85 2.06
N SER A 52 6.53 -3.05 3.08
CA SER A 52 7.56 -2.39 3.88
C SER A 52 8.30 -3.33 4.84
N VAL A 53 7.73 -4.49 5.17
CA VAL A 53 8.37 -5.54 6.00
C VAL A 53 9.31 -6.40 5.16
N ILE A 54 9.20 -6.33 3.83
CA ILE A 54 10.20 -6.87 2.91
C ILE A 54 11.42 -5.95 2.95
N ASP A 55 12.11 -5.95 4.09
CA ASP A 55 13.50 -5.54 4.14
C ASP A 55 14.23 -6.59 3.32
N TYR A 56 14.72 -6.20 2.13
CA TYR A 56 15.50 -7.07 1.26
C TYR A 56 16.82 -7.55 1.95
N GLY A 57 17.02 -7.24 3.23
CA GLY A 57 18.05 -7.79 4.12
C GLY A 57 17.67 -9.05 4.90
N ASP A 58 16.41 -9.52 4.92
CA ASP A 58 16.06 -10.84 5.51
C ASP A 58 16.11 -11.98 4.47
N VAL A 59 17.12 -11.95 3.61
CA VAL A 59 17.72 -13.19 3.09
C VAL A 59 18.98 -13.45 3.92
N GLY A 60 18.79 -13.43 5.24
CA GLY A 60 19.76 -14.01 6.17
C GLY A 60 19.72 -15.50 5.94
N GLU A 61 20.63 -15.98 5.10
CA GLU A 61 21.02 -17.38 5.05
C GLU A 61 21.06 -17.95 6.47
N GLN A 62 20.21 -18.94 6.77
CA GLN A 62 20.46 -19.78 7.93
C GLN A 62 21.63 -20.70 7.54
N VAL A 63 22.86 -20.27 7.81
CA VAL A 63 24.03 -21.16 7.90
C VAL A 63 24.07 -21.88 9.25
#